data_AF-A0A261KVM8-F1
#
_entry.id   AF-A0A261KVM8-F1
#
_cell.length_a   1.000
_cell.length_b   1.000
_cell.length_c   1.000
_cell.angle_alpha   90.00
_cell.angle_beta   90.00
_cell.angle_gamma   90.00
#
_symmetry.space_group_name_H-M   'P 1'
#
loop_
_entity.id
_entity.type
_entity.pdbx_description
1 polymer ?
#
loop_
_entity_poly.entity_id
_entity_poly.type
_entity_poly.pdbx_seq_one_letter_code
_entity_poly.pdbx_strand_id
1 'polypeptide(L)'
;MLCPICSAEYVETVPEYCSICDWNLKSDTAFFATAEIYQQKEQAKLNWARKMWQIVQARENPSHHNSNSGLPTVPADGVNDNQNYRDIKKQLDEIQAQLHQAAIERFQLHSQLEWVLYRLEQLNPETLAETLYRIDEKLSAMPTPEPPMSEVGIDYNPLINLLAAGKWRKADELTWELLLQVTLREEEGWLQLVDIENFPCTDLCTIDWLWEYYSHGLFGLNTQQRIWENVSGQYGDFCDRLGWRDGENWKYYDELSFNLEAPEGHLPIIIWRRRACYGVGQMMAPETFVALISRLTTCGGNR
;
A
#
# COMPACT_ATOMS: atom_id res chain seq x y z
N MET A 1 -38.13 27.94 19.46
CA MET A 1 -37.38 27.72 18.19
C MET A 1 -37.89 28.70 17.16
N LEU A 2 -37.00 29.33 16.39
CA LEU A 2 -37.39 30.25 15.30
C LEU A 2 -37.35 29.52 13.96
N CYS A 3 -38.35 29.75 13.10
CA CYS A 3 -38.31 29.27 11.73
C CYS A 3 -37.15 29.95 10.97
N PRO A 4 -36.24 29.21 10.33
CA PRO A 4 -35.07 29.79 9.66
C PRO A 4 -35.40 30.57 8.38
N ILE A 5 -36.63 30.46 7.89
CA ILE A 5 -37.10 31.09 6.63
C ILE A 5 -37.88 32.38 6.91
N CYS A 6 -38.86 32.34 7.81
CA CYS A 6 -39.75 33.47 8.08
C CYS A 6 -39.62 34.04 9.50
N SER A 7 -38.74 33.49 10.33
CA SER A 7 -38.49 33.92 11.71
C SER A 7 -39.69 33.81 12.67
N ALA A 8 -40.71 33.00 12.32
CA ALA A 8 -41.82 32.68 13.22
C ALA A 8 -41.33 32.01 14.51
N GLU A 9 -41.78 32.48 15.66
CA GLU A 9 -41.37 31.97 16.97
C GLU A 9 -42.34 30.91 17.51
N TYR A 10 -41.80 29.76 17.92
CA TYR A 10 -42.53 28.67 18.57
C TYR A 10 -41.98 28.43 19.98
N VAL A 11 -42.86 28.52 20.99
CA VAL A 11 -42.47 28.53 22.41
C VAL A 11 -42.70 27.18 23.12
N GLU A 12 -43.65 26.35 22.69
CA GLU A 12 -44.03 25.13 23.43
C GLU A 12 -43.89 23.83 22.61
N THR A 13 -44.64 23.67 21.52
CA THR A 13 -44.53 22.51 20.63
C THR A 13 -44.10 22.98 19.25
N VAL A 14 -42.99 22.44 18.75
CA VAL A 14 -42.53 22.73 17.39
C VAL A 14 -43.28 21.81 16.42
N PRO A 15 -44.15 22.37 15.56
CA PRO A 15 -44.86 21.57 14.56
C PRO A 15 -43.85 20.99 13.55
N GLU A 16 -44.24 19.92 12.85
CA GLU A 16 -43.38 19.35 11.80
C GLU A 16 -43.14 20.34 10.65
N TYR A 17 -44.09 21.23 10.38
CA TYR A 17 -44.01 22.27 9.36
C TYR A 17 -44.33 23.65 9.95
N CYS A 18 -43.66 24.70 9.45
CA CYS A 18 -43.89 26.08 9.86
C CYS A 18 -45.23 26.59 9.32
N SER A 19 -46.12 27.04 10.20
CA SER A 19 -47.46 27.55 9.86
C SER A 19 -47.51 28.81 8.98
N ILE A 20 -46.38 29.47 8.71
CA ILE A 20 -46.32 30.69 7.88
C ILE A 20 -45.75 30.40 6.50
N CYS A 21 -44.75 29.51 6.40
CA CYS A 21 -44.01 29.27 5.15
C CYS A 21 -43.89 27.78 4.78
N ASP A 22 -44.61 26.91 5.49
CA ASP A 22 -44.66 25.45 5.34
C ASP A 22 -43.30 24.74 5.36
N TRP A 23 -42.27 25.39 5.93
CA TRP A 23 -40.94 24.80 6.06
C TRP A 23 -40.92 23.64 7.07
N ASN A 24 -40.38 22.47 6.70
CA ASN A 24 -40.23 21.35 7.63
C ASN A 24 -39.20 21.68 8.73
N LEU A 25 -39.66 21.79 9.98
CA LEU A 25 -38.84 22.17 11.15
C LEU A 25 -38.18 20.98 11.84
N LYS A 26 -38.48 19.73 11.43
CA LYS A 26 -37.99 18.48 12.04
C LYS A 26 -37.07 17.65 11.14
N SER A 27 -36.62 18.17 9.99
CA SER A 27 -35.81 17.38 9.06
C SER A 27 -34.49 16.93 9.70
N ASP A 28 -34.28 15.62 9.81
CA ASP A 28 -33.11 15.00 10.43
C ASP A 28 -31.82 15.30 9.64
N THR A 29 -31.06 16.29 10.12
CA THR A 29 -29.68 16.55 9.67
C THR A 29 -28.64 15.99 10.63
N ALA A 30 -29.06 15.24 11.66
CA ALA A 30 -28.20 14.83 12.77
C ALA A 30 -27.10 13.83 12.39
N PHE A 31 -27.21 13.12 11.26
CA PHE A 31 -26.26 12.04 10.92
C PHE A 31 -24.98 12.51 10.19
N PHE A 32 -24.94 13.71 9.59
CA PHE A 32 -23.78 14.19 8.80
C PHE A 32 -23.27 15.59 9.21
N ALA A 33 -23.64 16.07 10.40
CA ALA A 33 -23.45 17.46 10.84
C ALA A 33 -21.98 17.94 10.99
N THR A 34 -20.99 17.05 10.91
CA THR A 34 -19.57 17.37 11.15
C THR A 34 -18.74 17.63 9.88
N ALA A 35 -19.26 17.33 8.69
CA ALA A 35 -18.54 17.55 7.44
C ALA A 35 -18.85 18.93 6.85
N GLU A 36 -17.82 19.76 6.67
CA GLU A 36 -17.90 21.16 6.20
C GLU A 36 -18.67 21.31 4.86
N ILE A 37 -18.58 20.30 3.99
CA ILE A 37 -19.31 20.22 2.71
C ILE A 37 -20.84 20.15 2.90
N TYR A 38 -21.32 19.46 3.94
CA TYR A 38 -22.76 19.36 4.22
C TYR A 38 -23.31 20.66 4.81
N GLN A 39 -22.51 21.35 5.63
CA GLN A 39 -22.88 22.65 6.19
C GLN A 39 -23.05 23.70 5.08
N GLN A 40 -22.16 23.71 4.09
CA GLN A 40 -22.28 24.62 2.93
C GLN A 40 -23.55 24.35 2.11
N LYS A 41 -23.90 23.08 1.88
CA LYS A 41 -25.11 22.70 1.13
C LYS A 41 -26.39 23.07 1.89
N GLU A 42 -26.45 22.84 3.20
CA GLU A 42 -27.63 23.21 4.00
C GLU A 42 -27.79 24.74 4.06
N GLN A 43 -26.70 25.49 4.16
CA GLN A 43 -26.74 26.95 4.12
C GLN A 43 -27.23 27.47 2.75
N ALA A 44 -26.79 26.86 1.65
CA ALA A 44 -27.26 27.21 0.31
C ALA A 44 -28.77 26.96 0.15
N LYS A 45 -29.27 25.84 0.67
CA LYS A 45 -30.70 25.49 0.68
C LYS A 45 -31.54 26.49 1.49
N LEU A 46 -31.09 26.85 2.69
CA LEU A 46 -31.75 27.87 3.52
C LEU A 46 -31.76 29.25 2.84
N ASN A 47 -30.64 29.65 2.23
CA ASN A 47 -30.55 30.91 1.51
C ASN A 47 -31.49 30.95 0.31
N TRP A 48 -31.60 29.84 -0.44
CA TRP A 48 -32.55 29.73 -1.55
C TRP A 48 -34.00 29.86 -1.07
N ALA A 49 -34.39 29.14 -0.01
CA ALA A 49 -35.75 29.17 0.53
C ALA A 49 -36.15 30.56 1.04
N ARG A 50 -35.24 31.29 1.71
CA ARG A 50 -35.46 32.70 2.10
C ARG A 50 -35.71 33.60 0.90
N LYS A 51 -34.90 33.46 -0.16
CA LYS A 51 -35.04 34.26 -1.38
C LYS A 51 -36.38 34.01 -2.08
N MET A 52 -36.80 32.75 -2.14
CA MET A 52 -38.10 32.39 -2.70
C MET A 52 -39.26 32.96 -1.87
N TRP A 53 -39.16 32.90 -0.55
CA TRP A 53 -40.15 33.50 0.35
C TRP A 53 -40.30 35.02 0.10
N GLN A 54 -39.18 35.75 -0.04
CA GLN A 54 -39.21 37.18 -0.37
C GLN A 54 -39.91 37.48 -1.71
N ILE A 55 -39.70 36.64 -2.73
CA ILE A 55 -40.34 36.80 -4.05
C ILE A 55 -41.87 36.60 -3.94
N VAL A 56 -42.32 35.62 -3.16
CA VAL A 56 -43.76 35.38 -2.93
C VAL A 56 -44.38 36.58 -2.22
N GLN A 57 -43.74 37.09 -1.17
CA GLN A 57 -44.22 38.26 -0.44
C GLN A 57 -44.28 39.53 -1.31
N ALA A 58 -43.35 39.70 -2.24
CA ALA A 58 -43.36 40.83 -3.18
C ALA A 58 -44.49 40.75 -4.23
N ARG A 59 -45.04 39.57 -4.50
CA ARG A 59 -46.18 39.38 -5.43
C ARG A 59 -47.53 39.63 -4.77
N GLU A 60 -47.63 39.51 -3.45
CA GLU A 60 -48.87 39.70 -2.70
C GLU A 60 -49.15 41.18 -2.34
N ASN A 61 -48.19 42.10 -2.50
CA ASN A 61 -48.36 43.54 -2.25
C ASN A 61 -47.95 44.42 -3.45
N PRO A 62 -48.83 44.69 -4.44
CA PRO A 62 -48.60 45.74 -5.42
C PRO A 62 -49.05 47.10 -4.85
N SER A 63 -48.10 47.91 -4.40
CA SER A 63 -48.33 49.26 -3.86
C SER A 63 -48.91 50.21 -4.91
N HIS A 64 -50.04 50.84 -4.58
CA HIS A 64 -50.62 52.00 -5.26
C HIS A 64 -49.62 53.16 -5.44
N HIS A 65 -49.53 53.72 -6.65
CA HIS A 65 -49.31 55.16 -6.83
C HIS A 65 -50.11 55.71 -8.02
N ASN A 66 -50.81 56.79 -7.71
CA ASN A 66 -51.81 57.52 -8.50
C ASN A 66 -51.16 58.71 -9.24
N SER A 67 -51.52 58.98 -10.50
CA SER A 67 -51.69 60.34 -11.07
C SER A 67 -52.21 60.33 -12.51
N ASN A 68 -53.49 60.73 -12.64
CA ASN A 68 -54.21 61.51 -13.66
C ASN A 68 -53.75 61.65 -15.14
N SER A 69 -54.79 61.58 -15.99
CA SER A 69 -55.08 62.27 -17.26
C SER A 69 -54.71 61.62 -18.61
N GLY A 70 -55.74 61.45 -19.45
CA GLY A 70 -55.65 61.28 -20.92
C GLY A 70 -56.07 59.89 -21.43
N LEU A 71 -57.27 59.79 -22.00
CA LEU A 71 -57.61 58.71 -22.93
C LEU A 71 -56.88 58.99 -24.27
N PRO A 72 -56.15 58.01 -24.82
CA PRO A 72 -56.39 57.69 -26.22
C PRO A 72 -56.52 56.18 -26.48
N THR A 73 -57.36 55.90 -27.47
CA THR A 73 -57.66 54.63 -28.11
C THR A 73 -56.42 53.87 -28.67
N VAL A 74 -56.28 52.59 -28.26
CA VAL A 74 -55.96 51.33 -28.99
C VAL A 74 -55.07 51.43 -30.26
N PRO A 75 -53.95 50.67 -30.40
CA PRO A 75 -54.05 49.27 -30.88
C PRO A 75 -53.04 48.22 -30.38
N ALA A 76 -53.59 47.03 -30.10
CA ALA A 76 -53.05 45.67 -30.33
C ALA A 76 -51.53 45.42 -30.18
N ASP A 77 -51.11 44.95 -29.00
CA ASP A 77 -49.86 44.20 -28.80
C ASP A 77 -50.14 42.83 -28.15
N GLY A 78 -50.96 42.00 -28.80
CA GLY A 78 -51.26 40.63 -28.37
C GLY A 78 -50.18 39.59 -28.70
N VAL A 79 -49.02 40.01 -29.22
CA VAL A 79 -47.95 39.12 -29.68
C VAL A 79 -46.86 38.91 -28.61
N ASN A 80 -46.61 39.90 -27.75
CA ASN A 80 -45.53 39.85 -26.75
C ASN A 80 -45.87 38.93 -25.55
N ASP A 81 -47.12 38.96 -25.07
CA ASP A 81 -47.56 38.11 -23.96
C ASP A 81 -47.61 36.62 -24.32
N ASN A 82 -47.92 36.29 -25.58
CA ASN A 82 -47.97 34.91 -26.07
C ASN A 82 -46.56 34.31 -26.22
N GLN A 83 -45.58 35.14 -26.59
CA GLN A 83 -44.18 34.70 -26.65
C GLN A 83 -43.59 34.50 -25.25
N ASN A 84 -43.85 35.44 -24.33
CA ASN A 84 -43.43 35.33 -22.93
C ASN A 84 -44.05 34.11 -22.23
N TYR A 85 -45.33 33.82 -22.48
CA TYR A 85 -45.99 32.60 -21.97
C TYR A 85 -45.35 31.31 -22.51
N ARG A 86 -44.97 31.27 -23.79
CA ARG A 86 -44.28 30.11 -24.37
C ARG A 86 -42.89 29.91 -23.79
N ASP A 87 -42.15 31.00 -23.57
CA ASP A 87 -40.80 30.95 -23.01
C ASP A 87 -40.85 30.49 -21.54
N ILE A 88 -41.81 30.98 -20.75
CA ILE A 88 -42.06 30.54 -19.37
C ILE A 88 -42.49 29.07 -19.34
N LYS A 89 -43.38 28.65 -20.26
CA LYS A 89 -43.80 27.25 -20.35
C LYS A 89 -42.64 26.33 -20.68
N LYS A 90 -41.78 26.72 -21.63
CA LYS A 90 -40.57 25.97 -21.97
C LYS A 90 -39.62 25.86 -20.78
N GLN A 91 -39.42 26.96 -20.03
CA GLN A 91 -38.63 26.93 -18.79
C GLN A 91 -39.23 26.02 -17.73
N LEU A 92 -40.57 26.00 -17.59
CA LEU A 92 -41.25 25.11 -16.65
C LEU A 92 -41.07 23.63 -17.02
N ASP A 93 -41.23 23.30 -18.30
CA ASP A 93 -41.04 21.94 -18.82
C ASP A 93 -39.58 21.49 -18.62
N GLU A 94 -38.62 22.39 -18.83
CA GLU A 94 -37.18 22.14 -18.60
C GLU A 94 -36.88 21.91 -17.13
N ILE A 95 -37.43 22.72 -16.22
CA ILE A 95 -37.29 22.55 -14.77
C ILE A 95 -37.94 21.25 -14.30
N GLN A 96 -39.10 20.88 -14.85
CA GLN A 96 -39.75 19.60 -14.54
C GLN A 96 -38.90 18.41 -15.00
N ALA A 97 -38.30 18.49 -16.18
CA ALA A 97 -37.38 17.47 -16.66
C ALA A 97 -36.13 17.36 -15.76
N GLN A 98 -35.56 18.49 -15.35
CA GLN A 98 -34.42 18.51 -14.41
C GLN A 98 -34.77 17.92 -13.04
N LEU A 99 -35.96 18.25 -12.49
CA LEU A 99 -36.43 17.69 -11.22
C LEU A 99 -36.64 16.18 -11.32
N HIS A 100 -37.21 15.69 -12.42
CA HIS A 100 -37.37 14.26 -12.67
C HIS A 100 -36.02 13.55 -12.77
N GLN A 101 -35.07 14.13 -13.49
CA GLN A 101 -33.72 13.61 -13.62
C GLN A 101 -32.99 13.55 -12.27
N ALA A 102 -33.08 14.62 -11.47
CA ALA A 102 -32.51 14.67 -10.13
C ALA A 102 -33.15 13.62 -9.18
N ALA A 103 -34.44 13.32 -9.35
CA ALA A 103 -35.11 12.27 -8.59
C ALA A 103 -34.57 10.87 -8.94
N ILE A 104 -34.32 10.59 -10.22
CA ILE A 104 -33.69 9.34 -10.67
C ILE A 104 -32.27 9.21 -10.11
N GLU A 105 -31.46 10.26 -10.22
CA GLU A 105 -30.09 10.27 -9.70
C GLU A 105 -30.04 10.06 -8.19
N ARG A 106 -30.96 10.70 -7.45
CA ARG A 106 -31.08 10.51 -6.00
C ARG A 106 -31.45 9.07 -5.66
N PHE A 107 -32.36 8.45 -6.40
CA PHE A 107 -32.72 7.05 -6.21
C PHE A 107 -31.53 6.12 -6.46
N GLN A 108 -30.77 6.37 -7.52
CA GLN A 108 -29.58 5.59 -7.85
C GLN A 108 -28.47 5.74 -6.79
N LEU A 109 -28.21 6.96 -6.33
CA LEU A 109 -27.26 7.21 -5.24
C LEU A 109 -27.69 6.53 -3.94
N HIS A 110 -28.99 6.53 -3.63
CA HIS A 110 -29.51 5.86 -2.45
C HIS A 110 -29.27 4.35 -2.52
N SER A 111 -29.56 3.72 -3.66
CA SER A 111 -29.28 2.30 -3.89
C SER A 111 -27.79 1.97 -3.79
N GLN A 112 -26.90 2.83 -4.31
CA GLN A 112 -25.46 2.65 -4.18
C GLN A 112 -24.99 2.75 -2.72
N LEU A 113 -25.54 3.69 -1.95
CA LEU A 113 -25.25 3.84 -0.53
C LEU A 113 -25.71 2.63 0.28
N GLU A 114 -26.90 2.11 0.03
CA GLU A 114 -27.38 0.89 0.69
C GLU A 114 -26.45 -0.31 0.44
N TRP A 115 -25.95 -0.45 -0.79
CA TRP A 115 -24.99 -1.52 -1.11
C TRP A 115 -23.65 -1.36 -0.37
N VAL A 116 -23.15 -0.12 -0.27
CA VAL A 116 -21.92 0.17 0.50
C VAL A 116 -22.14 -0.10 1.99
N LEU A 117 -23.28 0.32 2.54
CA LEU A 117 -23.63 0.08 3.95
C LEU A 117 -23.72 -1.41 4.23
N TYR A 118 -24.44 -2.18 3.39
CA TYR A 118 -24.48 -3.63 3.50
C TYR A 118 -23.08 -4.25 3.50
N ARG A 119 -22.21 -3.81 2.58
CA ARG A 119 -20.83 -4.32 2.50
C ARG A 119 -20.00 -3.95 3.74
N LEU A 120 -20.20 -2.77 4.31
CA LEU A 120 -19.54 -2.34 5.54
C LEU A 120 -20.06 -3.10 6.76
N GLU A 121 -21.36 -3.43 6.81
CA GLU A 121 -21.94 -4.28 7.86
C GLU A 121 -21.44 -5.72 7.79
N GLN A 122 -21.15 -6.24 6.60
CA GLN A 122 -20.54 -7.55 6.41
C GLN A 122 -19.05 -7.58 6.81
N LEU A 123 -18.38 -6.42 6.89
CA LEU A 123 -17.02 -6.34 7.40
C LEU A 123 -17.08 -6.33 8.92
N ASN A 124 -16.85 -7.50 9.53
CA ASN A 124 -16.72 -7.57 10.98
C ASN A 124 -15.34 -7.02 11.40
N PRO A 125 -15.28 -5.85 12.08
CA PRO A 125 -14.02 -5.21 12.47
C PRO A 125 -13.23 -6.06 13.47
N GLU A 126 -13.92 -6.85 14.28
CA GLU A 126 -13.33 -7.74 15.27
C GLU A 126 -12.60 -8.90 14.59
N THR A 127 -13.16 -9.44 13.51
CA THR A 127 -12.47 -10.48 12.73
C THR A 127 -11.27 -9.91 11.99
N LEU A 128 -11.35 -8.68 11.49
CA LEU A 128 -10.21 -8.02 10.86
C LEU A 128 -9.10 -7.76 11.88
N ALA A 129 -9.44 -7.23 13.06
CA ALA A 129 -8.49 -7.01 14.16
C ALA A 129 -7.87 -8.31 14.65
N GLU A 130 -8.67 -9.37 14.82
CA GLU A 130 -8.19 -10.71 15.18
C GLU A 130 -7.27 -11.29 14.10
N THR A 131 -7.59 -11.09 12.81
CA THR A 131 -6.74 -11.55 11.71
C THR A 131 -5.42 -10.79 11.68
N LEU A 132 -5.45 -9.47 11.89
CA LEU A 132 -4.25 -8.64 11.98
C LEU A 132 -3.40 -9.01 13.20
N TYR A 133 -4.02 -9.24 14.35
CA TYR A 133 -3.33 -9.69 15.56
C TYR A 133 -2.70 -11.08 15.37
N ARG A 134 -3.39 -12.02 14.73
CA ARG A 134 -2.82 -13.34 14.39
C ARG A 134 -1.68 -13.26 13.38
N ILE A 135 -1.75 -12.34 12.43
CA ILE A 135 -0.66 -12.10 11.48
C ILE A 135 0.53 -11.49 12.22
N ASP A 136 0.30 -10.52 13.10
CA ASP A 136 1.32 -9.86 13.92
C ASP A 136 1.98 -10.84 14.91
N GLU A 137 1.18 -11.69 15.55
CA GLU A 137 1.64 -12.78 16.41
C GLU A 137 2.44 -13.80 15.59
N LYS A 138 1.99 -14.16 14.38
CA LYS A 138 2.77 -15.03 13.48
C LYS A 138 4.08 -14.38 13.02
N LEU A 139 4.09 -13.09 12.72
CA LEU A 139 5.31 -12.35 12.37
C LEU A 139 6.27 -12.26 13.58
N SER A 140 5.72 -12.09 14.78
CA SER A 140 6.49 -11.99 16.03
C SER A 140 6.96 -13.34 16.58
N ALA A 141 6.24 -14.42 16.26
CA ALA A 141 6.57 -15.80 16.63
C ALA A 141 7.45 -16.51 15.57
N MET A 142 7.59 -15.94 14.37
CA MET A 142 8.76 -16.26 13.55
C MET A 142 9.97 -15.83 14.35
N PRO A 143 10.96 -16.71 14.59
CA PRO A 143 12.13 -16.34 15.37
C PRO A 143 12.76 -15.16 14.66
N THR A 144 12.63 -13.94 15.20
CA THR A 144 13.42 -12.85 14.69
C THR A 144 14.87 -13.28 14.91
N PRO A 145 15.71 -13.26 13.86
CA PRO A 145 17.14 -13.22 14.08
C PRO A 145 17.43 -12.34 15.29
N GLU A 146 18.23 -12.80 16.26
CA GLU A 146 18.99 -11.82 17.03
C GLU A 146 19.64 -10.88 16.00
N PRO A 147 19.58 -9.55 16.20
CA PRO A 147 19.99 -8.61 15.17
C PRO A 147 21.35 -9.03 14.63
N PRO A 148 21.50 -9.17 13.30
CA PRO A 148 22.73 -9.67 12.69
C PRO A 148 23.90 -8.87 13.26
N MET A 149 24.76 -9.56 14.00
CA MET A 149 25.86 -8.89 14.68
C MET A 149 27.00 -8.72 13.68
N SER A 150 27.76 -7.64 13.82
CA SER A 150 28.96 -7.41 13.05
C SER A 150 30.06 -6.92 13.99
N GLU A 151 31.24 -7.53 13.90
CA GLU A 151 32.44 -7.07 14.61
C GLU A 151 32.98 -5.79 13.99
N VAL A 152 32.73 -5.59 12.69
CA VAL A 152 33.25 -4.47 11.89
C VAL A 152 32.20 -3.41 11.53
N GLY A 153 30.97 -3.55 12.03
CA GLY A 153 29.89 -2.55 11.87
C GLY A 153 29.18 -2.59 10.51
N ILE A 154 29.17 -3.75 9.84
CA ILE A 154 28.46 -3.97 8.57
C ILE A 154 26.96 -4.06 8.80
N ASP A 155 26.19 -3.39 7.94
CA ASP A 155 24.73 -3.47 7.92
C ASP A 155 24.27 -4.62 7.02
N TYR A 156 23.76 -5.69 7.64
CA TYR A 156 23.22 -6.86 6.94
C TYR A 156 21.73 -6.75 6.59
N ASN A 157 21.04 -5.64 6.91
CA ASN A 157 19.62 -5.47 6.55
C ASN A 157 19.33 -5.59 5.05
N PRO A 158 20.18 -5.10 4.13
CA PRO A 158 19.96 -5.31 2.71
C PRO A 158 19.97 -6.80 2.33
N LEU A 159 20.85 -7.60 2.93
CA LEU A 159 20.91 -9.06 2.71
C LEU A 159 19.66 -9.75 3.28
N ILE A 160 19.25 -9.40 4.50
CA ILE A 160 17.99 -9.85 5.11
C ILE A 160 16.82 -9.61 4.17
N ASN A 161 16.67 -8.39 3.67
CA ASN A 161 15.55 -8.03 2.81
C ASN A 161 15.53 -8.82 1.50
N LEU A 162 16.70 -9.11 0.92
CA LEU A 162 16.80 -9.91 -0.30
C LEU A 162 16.48 -11.39 -0.04
N LEU A 163 16.99 -11.97 1.05
CA LEU A 163 16.74 -13.36 1.43
C LEU A 163 15.27 -13.58 1.81
N ALA A 164 14.70 -12.70 2.64
CA ALA A 164 13.28 -12.73 3.02
C ALA A 164 12.33 -12.60 1.81
N ALA A 165 12.74 -11.82 0.80
CA ALA A 165 11.99 -11.68 -0.45
C ALA A 165 12.23 -12.82 -1.46
N GLY A 166 13.04 -13.83 -1.12
CA GLY A 166 13.39 -14.93 -2.04
C GLY A 166 14.18 -14.49 -3.27
N LYS A 167 14.87 -13.34 -3.21
CA LYS A 167 15.69 -12.81 -4.31
C LYS A 167 17.10 -13.42 -4.27
N TRP A 168 17.18 -14.74 -4.33
CA TRP A 168 18.38 -15.54 -4.09
C TRP A 168 19.59 -15.10 -4.92
N ARG A 169 19.40 -14.78 -6.20
CA ARG A 169 20.49 -14.29 -7.06
C ARG A 169 21.10 -12.98 -6.59
N LYS A 170 20.24 -12.03 -6.20
CA LYS A 170 20.68 -10.73 -5.69
C LYS A 170 21.29 -10.87 -4.30
N ALA A 171 20.76 -11.76 -3.48
CA ALA A 171 21.31 -12.06 -2.16
C ALA A 171 22.71 -12.67 -2.29
N ASP A 172 22.91 -13.59 -3.23
CA ASP A 172 24.24 -14.11 -3.56
C ASP A 172 25.14 -12.95 -4.01
N GLU A 173 24.69 -12.17 -5.00
CA GLU A 173 25.40 -11.01 -5.54
C GLU A 173 25.94 -10.10 -4.43
N LEU A 174 25.06 -9.69 -3.52
CA LEU A 174 25.36 -8.86 -2.36
C LEU A 174 26.25 -9.56 -1.32
N THR A 175 26.08 -10.88 -1.09
CA THR A 175 26.91 -11.63 -0.13
C THR A 175 28.40 -11.47 -0.48
N TRP A 176 28.76 -11.54 -1.76
CA TRP A 176 30.14 -11.31 -2.19
C TRP A 176 30.62 -9.89 -1.96
N GLU A 177 29.77 -8.90 -2.23
CA GLU A 177 30.09 -7.49 -1.97
C GLU A 177 30.35 -7.26 -0.48
N LEU A 178 29.53 -7.87 0.39
CA LEU A 178 29.71 -7.82 1.84
C LEU A 178 31.01 -8.48 2.30
N LEU A 179 31.38 -9.63 1.72
CA LEU A 179 32.67 -10.28 2.04
C LEU A 179 33.85 -9.37 1.70
N LEU A 180 33.82 -8.73 0.54
CA LEU A 180 34.85 -7.76 0.15
C LEU A 180 34.86 -6.56 1.11
N GLN A 181 33.69 -6.03 1.47
CA GLN A 181 33.55 -4.90 2.38
C GLN A 181 34.08 -5.22 3.79
N VAL A 182 33.76 -6.40 4.33
CA VAL A 182 34.27 -6.85 5.64
C VAL A 182 35.80 -6.92 5.66
N THR A 183 36.40 -7.31 4.54
CA THR A 183 37.87 -7.45 4.40
C THR A 183 38.58 -6.20 3.87
N LEU A 184 37.84 -5.12 3.58
CA LEU A 184 38.35 -3.89 2.98
C LEU A 184 39.03 -4.10 1.62
N ARG A 185 38.39 -4.91 0.75
CA ARG A 185 38.91 -5.32 -0.57
C ARG A 185 37.95 -5.05 -1.73
N GLU A 186 37.08 -4.07 -1.57
CA GLU A 186 36.11 -3.69 -2.59
C GLU A 186 36.78 -3.25 -3.89
N GLU A 187 37.93 -2.57 -3.80
CA GLU A 187 38.68 -2.09 -4.97
C GLU A 187 39.37 -3.24 -5.73
N GLU A 188 39.89 -4.24 -5.02
CA GLU A 188 40.52 -5.40 -5.61
C GLU A 188 39.51 -6.36 -6.23
N GLY A 189 38.35 -6.54 -5.58
CA GLY A 189 37.29 -7.42 -6.06
C GLY A 189 37.58 -8.91 -5.88
N TRP A 190 38.58 -9.28 -5.08
CA TRP A 190 38.94 -10.66 -4.74
C TRP A 190 39.59 -10.75 -3.35
N LEU A 191 39.49 -11.91 -2.69
CA LEU A 191 40.07 -12.20 -1.38
C LEU A 191 41.39 -12.98 -1.49
N GLN A 192 42.38 -12.63 -0.65
CA GLN A 192 43.57 -13.43 -0.39
C GLN A 192 43.32 -14.44 0.74
N LEU A 193 44.23 -15.41 0.88
CA LEU A 193 44.17 -16.38 1.98
C LEU A 193 44.16 -15.70 3.34
N VAL A 194 45.03 -14.69 3.52
CA VAL A 194 45.15 -13.94 4.76
C VAL A 194 43.85 -13.21 5.13
N ASP A 195 43.05 -12.80 4.14
CA ASP A 195 41.77 -12.13 4.38
C ASP A 195 40.73 -13.12 4.91
N ILE A 196 40.74 -14.34 4.38
CA ILE A 196 39.85 -15.45 4.82
C ILE A 196 40.26 -15.93 6.22
N GLU A 197 41.56 -16.12 6.46
CA GLU A 197 42.09 -16.57 7.75
C GLU A 197 41.80 -15.58 8.89
N ASN A 198 41.73 -14.28 8.58
CA ASN A 198 41.44 -13.21 9.54
C ASN A 198 39.99 -12.71 9.49
N PHE A 199 39.12 -13.34 8.70
CA PHE A 199 37.74 -12.88 8.52
C PHE A 199 37.00 -12.82 9.88
N PRO A 200 36.37 -11.70 10.27
CA PRO A 200 35.71 -11.55 11.56
C PRO A 200 34.66 -12.64 11.80
N CYS A 201 34.71 -13.26 12.99
CA CYS A 201 33.93 -14.48 13.24
C CYS A 201 32.43 -14.21 13.30
N THR A 202 32.05 -13.11 13.93
CA THR A 202 30.66 -12.68 14.04
C THR A 202 30.05 -12.41 12.67
N ASP A 203 30.80 -11.78 11.77
CA ASP A 203 30.35 -11.49 10.41
C ASP A 203 30.18 -12.76 9.57
N LEU A 204 31.16 -13.67 9.62
CA LEU A 204 31.08 -14.94 8.88
C LEU A 204 29.90 -15.81 9.37
N CYS A 205 29.75 -15.92 10.70
CA CYS A 205 28.63 -16.63 11.32
C CYS A 205 27.28 -15.96 11.00
N THR A 206 27.23 -14.64 10.93
CA THR A 206 26.01 -13.89 10.59
C THR A 206 25.57 -14.15 9.16
N ILE A 207 26.52 -14.10 8.20
CA ILE A 207 26.22 -14.41 6.79
C ILE A 207 25.70 -15.85 6.67
N ASP A 208 26.40 -16.82 7.27
CA ASP A 208 26.01 -18.23 7.20
C ASP A 208 24.62 -18.46 7.83
N TRP A 209 24.39 -17.92 9.02
CA TRP A 209 23.13 -18.04 9.73
C TRP A 209 21.96 -17.43 8.95
N LEU A 210 22.16 -16.29 8.28
CA LEU A 210 21.15 -15.66 7.44
C LEU A 210 20.74 -16.57 6.27
N TRP A 211 21.73 -17.14 5.58
CA TRP A 211 21.47 -18.09 4.49
C TRP A 211 20.74 -19.33 4.99
N GLU A 212 21.17 -19.90 6.12
CA GLU A 212 20.53 -21.06 6.73
C GLU A 212 19.07 -20.76 7.12
N TYR A 213 18.84 -19.66 7.83
CA TYR A 213 17.53 -19.29 8.36
C TYR A 213 16.49 -19.10 7.25
N TYR A 214 16.78 -18.26 6.25
CA TYR A 214 15.82 -17.93 5.20
C TYR A 214 15.62 -19.06 4.18
N SER A 215 16.57 -19.99 4.08
CA SER A 215 16.47 -21.16 3.19
C SER A 215 15.93 -22.41 3.90
N HIS A 216 15.57 -22.30 5.19
CA HIS A 216 15.16 -23.44 6.02
C HIS A 216 16.21 -24.55 6.10
N GLY A 217 17.48 -24.17 6.23
CA GLY A 217 18.62 -25.09 6.34
C GLY A 217 19.16 -25.61 5.01
N LEU A 218 18.56 -25.22 3.88
CA LEU A 218 18.94 -25.72 2.56
C LEU A 218 20.27 -25.11 2.06
N PHE A 219 20.52 -23.84 2.37
CA PHE A 219 21.68 -23.07 1.91
C PHE A 219 22.53 -22.60 3.11
N GLY A 220 23.79 -22.27 2.84
CA GLY A 220 24.76 -21.88 3.86
C GLY A 220 26.08 -22.62 3.74
N LEU A 221 27.12 -22.01 4.31
CA LEU A 221 28.47 -22.55 4.40
C LEU A 221 28.55 -23.76 5.32
N ASN A 222 27.81 -23.79 6.42
CA ASN A 222 27.72 -24.96 7.29
C ASN A 222 27.13 -26.18 6.54
N THR A 223 26.11 -25.94 5.71
CA THR A 223 25.53 -26.96 4.85
C THR A 223 26.53 -27.43 3.79
N GLN A 224 27.28 -26.51 3.16
CA GLN A 224 28.36 -26.86 2.22
C GLN A 224 29.48 -27.65 2.91
N GLN A 225 29.87 -27.30 4.13
CA GLN A 225 30.86 -28.02 4.92
C GLN A 225 30.43 -29.47 5.18
N ARG A 226 29.18 -29.70 5.60
CA ARG A 226 28.65 -31.06 5.78
C ARG A 226 28.74 -31.88 4.49
N ILE A 227 28.44 -31.27 3.34
CA ILE A 227 28.53 -31.94 2.04
C ILE A 227 29.98 -32.26 1.69
N TRP A 228 30.90 -31.32 1.93
CA TRP A 228 32.34 -31.51 1.73
C TRP A 228 32.90 -32.70 2.52
N GLU A 229 32.52 -32.80 3.79
CA GLU A 229 32.91 -33.90 4.67
C GLU A 229 32.33 -35.24 4.18
N ASN A 230 31.05 -35.26 3.77
CA ASN A 230 30.37 -36.45 3.26
C ASN A 230 31.02 -37.03 1.99
N VAL A 231 31.60 -36.18 1.13
CA VAL A 231 32.33 -36.62 -0.07
C VAL A 231 33.84 -36.80 0.17
N SER A 232 34.28 -36.81 1.44
CA SER A 232 35.68 -36.98 1.84
C SER A 232 36.64 -35.97 1.18
N GLY A 233 36.17 -34.75 0.96
CA GLY A 233 36.96 -33.67 0.34
C GLY A 233 37.25 -33.86 -1.16
N GLN A 234 36.56 -34.78 -1.84
CA GLN A 234 36.65 -34.90 -3.29
C GLN A 234 35.95 -33.72 -3.98
N TYR A 235 36.74 -32.79 -4.51
CA TYR A 235 36.24 -31.52 -5.04
C TYR A 235 35.23 -31.68 -6.19
N GLY A 236 35.43 -32.68 -7.06
CA GLY A 236 34.49 -32.95 -8.14
C GLY A 236 33.12 -33.38 -7.63
N ASP A 237 33.10 -34.40 -6.77
CA ASP A 237 31.87 -34.93 -6.16
C ASP A 237 31.15 -33.87 -5.32
N PHE A 238 31.91 -33.00 -4.65
CA PHE A 238 31.39 -31.84 -3.94
C PHE A 238 30.61 -30.92 -4.89
N CYS A 239 31.23 -30.47 -5.98
CA CYS A 239 30.59 -29.56 -6.93
C CYS A 239 29.43 -30.22 -7.69
N ASP A 240 29.46 -31.53 -7.92
CA ASP A 240 28.31 -32.28 -8.44
C ASP A 240 27.15 -32.28 -7.45
N ARG A 241 27.43 -32.51 -6.16
CA ARG A 241 26.40 -32.54 -5.12
C ARG A 241 25.73 -31.18 -4.92
N LEU A 242 26.52 -30.11 -5.03
CA LEU A 242 26.02 -28.73 -5.01
C LEU A 242 25.31 -28.36 -6.32
N GLY A 243 25.37 -29.17 -7.38
CA GLY A 243 24.75 -28.86 -8.67
C GLY A 243 25.49 -27.79 -9.48
N TRP A 244 26.74 -27.51 -9.13
CA TRP A 244 27.66 -26.58 -9.78
C TRP A 244 28.41 -27.20 -10.96
N ARG A 245 28.35 -28.53 -11.07
CA ARG A 245 28.91 -29.32 -12.15
C ARG A 245 27.92 -30.41 -12.56
N ASP A 246 27.96 -30.80 -13.82
CA ASP A 246 27.27 -31.97 -14.36
C ASP A 246 28.29 -32.91 -15.01
N GLY A 247 28.76 -33.90 -14.23
CA GLY A 247 29.84 -34.80 -14.64
C GLY A 247 31.18 -34.07 -14.73
N GLU A 248 31.70 -33.84 -15.95
CA GLU A 248 32.93 -33.06 -16.14
C GLU A 248 32.68 -31.60 -16.56
N ASN A 249 31.41 -31.22 -16.72
CA ASN A 249 31.02 -29.90 -17.23
C ASN A 249 30.69 -28.93 -16.09
N TRP A 250 31.55 -27.93 -15.91
CA TRP A 250 31.37 -26.86 -14.93
C TRP A 250 30.34 -25.84 -15.41
N LYS A 251 29.34 -25.52 -14.58
CA LYS A 251 28.30 -24.55 -14.92
C LYS A 251 28.79 -23.11 -14.76
N TYR A 252 28.32 -22.24 -15.64
CA TYR A 252 28.45 -20.81 -15.48
C TYR A 252 27.47 -20.28 -14.44
N TYR A 253 27.79 -19.14 -13.82
CA TYR A 253 26.90 -18.51 -12.83
C TYR A 253 25.49 -18.24 -13.37
N ASP A 254 25.38 -17.89 -14.66
CA ASP A 254 24.10 -17.65 -15.32
C ASP A 254 23.28 -18.93 -15.57
N GLU A 255 23.88 -20.11 -15.43
CA GLU A 255 23.22 -21.42 -15.60
C GLU A 255 22.74 -22.04 -14.27
N LEU A 256 22.99 -21.35 -13.15
CA LEU A 256 22.65 -21.83 -11.80
C LEU A 256 21.19 -21.54 -11.43
N SER A 257 20.66 -22.33 -10.48
CA SER A 257 19.27 -22.23 -10.05
C SER A 257 19.17 -21.36 -8.79
N PHE A 258 18.53 -20.20 -8.91
CA PHE A 258 18.37 -19.25 -7.81
C PHE A 258 16.96 -19.34 -7.19
N ASN A 259 16.63 -20.51 -6.66
CA ASN A 259 15.35 -20.82 -6.00
C ASN A 259 15.53 -21.95 -4.98
N LEU A 260 14.49 -22.22 -4.19
CA LEU A 260 14.50 -23.26 -3.16
C LEU A 260 14.40 -24.70 -3.72
N GLU A 261 14.29 -24.87 -5.03
CA GLU A 261 14.34 -26.20 -5.68
C GLU A 261 15.78 -26.61 -6.01
N ALA A 262 16.75 -25.70 -5.82
CA ALA A 262 18.16 -25.99 -6.02
C ALA A 262 18.68 -27.03 -4.98
N PRO A 263 19.76 -27.76 -5.30
CA PRO A 263 20.34 -28.73 -4.38
C PRO A 263 20.74 -28.11 -3.03
N GLU A 264 20.79 -28.97 -2.01
CA GLU A 264 21.33 -28.61 -0.71
C GLU A 264 22.76 -28.06 -0.84
N GLY A 265 23.03 -26.93 -0.18
CA GLY A 265 24.31 -26.21 -0.23
C GLY A 265 24.57 -25.42 -1.51
N HIS A 266 23.63 -25.37 -2.47
CA HIS A 266 23.86 -24.70 -3.77
C HIS A 266 24.25 -23.22 -3.66
N LEU A 267 23.82 -22.55 -2.59
CA LEU A 267 24.12 -21.16 -2.30
C LEU A 267 24.63 -21.02 -0.85
N PRO A 268 25.36 -19.94 -0.53
CA PRO A 268 25.92 -18.94 -1.45
C PRO A 268 27.11 -19.48 -2.27
N ILE A 269 27.34 -18.91 -3.44
CA ILE A 269 28.47 -19.21 -4.33
C ILE A 269 29.60 -18.24 -4.00
N ILE A 270 30.38 -18.58 -2.98
CA ILE A 270 31.51 -17.75 -2.52
C ILE A 270 32.78 -18.03 -3.35
N ILE A 271 32.85 -19.19 -4.00
CA ILE A 271 33.96 -19.61 -4.85
C ILE A 271 33.71 -19.28 -6.34
N TRP A 272 34.07 -18.05 -6.72
CA TRP A 272 34.22 -17.52 -8.09
C TRP A 272 32.93 -17.26 -8.90
N ARG A 273 32.94 -16.17 -9.70
CA ARG A 273 31.75 -15.55 -10.32
C ARG A 273 31.64 -15.60 -11.85
N ARG A 274 32.40 -16.46 -12.54
CA ARG A 274 32.07 -16.78 -13.95
C ARG A 274 31.76 -18.25 -14.18
N ARG A 275 32.53 -19.18 -13.63
CA ARG A 275 32.26 -20.63 -13.58
C ARG A 275 32.23 -21.08 -12.12
N ALA A 276 31.17 -21.76 -11.71
CA ALA A 276 31.10 -22.32 -10.37
C ALA A 276 32.27 -23.29 -10.15
N CYS A 277 32.89 -23.25 -8.96
CA CYS A 277 34.01 -24.12 -8.61
C CYS A 277 35.33 -23.96 -9.41
N TYR A 278 35.64 -22.78 -9.96
CA TYR A 278 36.93 -22.51 -10.61
C TYR A 278 37.75 -21.48 -9.80
N GLY A 279 39.09 -21.62 -9.69
CA GLY A 279 39.92 -20.84 -8.74
C GLY A 279 39.99 -19.32 -9.02
N VAL A 280 40.24 -18.52 -7.96
CA VAL A 280 40.59 -17.08 -8.03
C VAL A 280 42.06 -16.89 -7.65
N GLY A 281 42.78 -16.01 -8.37
CA GLY A 281 44.11 -15.56 -7.94
C GLY A 281 45.18 -16.65 -8.05
N GLN A 282 46.08 -16.73 -7.05
CA GLN A 282 47.13 -17.77 -7.01
C GLN A 282 46.64 -19.10 -6.39
N MET A 283 45.45 -19.14 -5.81
CA MET A 283 44.90 -20.33 -5.14
C MET A 283 43.87 -21.05 -5.99
N MET A 284 43.79 -22.37 -5.80
CA MET A 284 42.73 -23.17 -6.39
C MET A 284 41.44 -23.01 -5.56
N ALA A 285 40.28 -23.05 -6.22
CA ALA A 285 38.98 -22.98 -5.53
C ALA A 285 38.79 -23.98 -4.37
N PRO A 286 39.29 -25.24 -4.42
CA PRO A 286 39.28 -26.12 -3.24
C PRO A 286 40.07 -25.56 -2.06
N GLU A 287 41.21 -24.91 -2.28
CA GLU A 287 42.03 -24.34 -1.20
C GLU A 287 41.31 -23.16 -0.55
N THR A 288 40.69 -22.29 -1.35
CA THR A 288 39.85 -21.19 -0.86
C THR A 288 38.69 -21.71 -0.03
N PHE A 289 37.99 -22.73 -0.51
CA PHE A 289 36.87 -23.32 0.22
C PHE A 289 37.31 -23.94 1.55
N VAL A 290 38.41 -24.70 1.56
CA VAL A 290 38.98 -25.29 2.78
C VAL A 290 39.37 -24.23 3.80
N ALA A 291 39.98 -23.12 3.36
CA ALA A 291 40.29 -22.00 4.26
C ALA A 291 39.02 -21.40 4.88
N LEU A 292 37.96 -21.25 4.09
CA LEU A 292 36.71 -20.63 4.51
C LEU A 292 35.95 -21.49 5.54
N ILE A 293 35.84 -22.80 5.30
CA ILE A 293 35.22 -23.74 6.27
C ILE A 293 36.08 -23.92 7.52
N SER A 294 37.42 -23.87 7.38
CA SER A 294 38.33 -23.90 8.53
C SER A 294 38.14 -22.67 9.42
N ARG A 295 37.97 -21.50 8.81
CA ARG A 295 37.65 -20.27 9.53
C ARG A 295 36.29 -20.38 10.23
N LEU A 296 35.25 -20.82 9.52
CA LEU A 296 33.91 -21.01 10.07
C LEU A 296 33.92 -21.96 11.28
N THR A 297 34.62 -23.10 11.17
CA THR A 297 34.76 -24.08 12.27
C THR A 297 35.46 -23.48 13.48
N THR A 298 36.54 -22.70 13.25
CA THR A 298 37.27 -22.01 14.32
C THR A 298 36.40 -20.99 15.03
N CYS A 299 35.52 -20.29 14.29
CA CYS A 299 34.56 -19.35 14.85
C CYS A 299 33.44 -20.06 15.65
N GLY A 300 33.01 -21.26 15.23
CA GLY A 300 31.97 -22.04 15.91
C GLY A 300 32.42 -22.74 17.20
N GLY A 301 33.72 -22.96 17.39
CA GLY A 301 34.28 -23.64 18.58
C GLY A 301 34.27 -22.82 19.89
N ASN A 302 33.83 -21.57 19.85
CA ASN A 302 33.76 -20.65 21.00
C ASN A 302 32.33 -20.44 21.55
N ARG A 303 31.35 -21.27 21.20
CA ARG A 303 30.00 -21.27 21.79
C ARG A 303 29.84 -22.28 22.92
#